data_AF-A0A1I4CAC3-F1
#
_entry.id   AF-A0A1I4CAC3-F1
#
_cell.length_a   1.000
_cell.length_b   1.000
_cell.length_c   1.000
_cell.angle_alpha   90.00
_cell.angle_beta   90.00
_cell.angle_gamma   90.00
#
_symmetry.space_group_name_H-M   'P 1'
#
loop_
_entity.id
_entity.type
_entity.pdbx_description
1 polymer ?
#
loop_
_entity_poly.entity_id
_entity_poly.type
_entity_poly.pdbx_seq_one_letter_code
_entity_poly.pdbx_strand_id
1 'polypeptide(L)'
;MSILPVLVGLLYAGSAQAQQQDGCPQLPPTSQLSWEHKANAGSDFCRALREDGSEAFGMYISNKSPFVPKRGDRRETSNIDGKPVFWYRGELAGKPDVQVRETLLDLGDGRVAHIWLQAPTPDKLGEVLGLTQGLRFPSARLSSK
;
A
#
# COMPACT_ATOMS: atom_id res chain seq x y z
N MET A 1 11.92 -26.60 -56.35
CA MET A 1 12.57 -25.85 -55.25
C MET A 1 11.57 -24.86 -54.70
N SER A 2 10.97 -25.19 -53.56
CA SER A 2 9.95 -24.35 -52.91
C SER A 2 10.62 -23.37 -51.97
N ILE A 3 10.31 -22.07 -52.14
CA ILE A 3 10.79 -20.99 -51.26
C ILE A 3 9.66 -20.71 -50.26
N LEU A 4 9.92 -20.96 -48.98
CA LEU A 4 9.09 -20.52 -47.85
C LEU A 4 9.41 -19.05 -47.52
N PRO A 5 8.42 -18.14 -47.47
CA PRO A 5 8.63 -16.84 -46.85
C PRO A 5 8.35 -16.94 -45.34
N VAL A 6 9.43 -16.79 -44.57
CA VAL A 6 9.43 -16.46 -43.15
C VAL A 6 9.04 -14.98 -43.02
N LEU A 7 8.04 -14.62 -42.21
CA LEU A 7 7.98 -13.26 -41.64
C LEU A 7 7.19 -13.15 -40.33
N VAL A 8 7.98 -13.03 -39.26
CA VAL A 8 7.92 -12.02 -38.18
C VAL A 8 6.66 -11.97 -37.29
N GLY A 9 6.75 -12.64 -36.14
CA GLY A 9 5.95 -12.31 -34.96
C GLY A 9 6.57 -11.12 -34.22
N LEU A 10 5.87 -9.98 -34.21
CA LEU A 10 6.16 -8.84 -33.33
C LEU A 10 5.79 -9.21 -31.89
N LEU A 11 6.78 -9.56 -31.09
CA LEU A 11 6.65 -9.67 -29.64
C LEU A 11 6.55 -8.25 -29.07
N TYR A 12 5.33 -7.80 -28.77
CA TYR A 12 5.12 -6.67 -27.87
C TYR A 12 5.57 -7.10 -26.46
N ALA A 13 6.84 -6.84 -26.14
CA ALA A 13 7.30 -6.79 -24.77
C ALA A 13 6.66 -5.55 -24.13
N GLY A 14 5.46 -5.71 -23.58
CA GLY A 14 4.88 -4.73 -22.68
C GLY A 14 5.78 -4.61 -21.46
N SER A 15 6.64 -3.60 -21.44
CA SER A 15 7.31 -3.16 -20.23
C SER A 15 6.22 -2.77 -19.24
N ALA A 16 5.94 -3.64 -18.27
CA ALA A 16 5.21 -3.28 -17.07
C ALA A 16 6.04 -2.24 -16.33
N GLN A 17 5.89 -0.97 -16.70
CA GLN A 17 6.40 0.13 -15.91
C GLN A 17 5.62 0.08 -14.62
N ALA A 18 6.25 -0.46 -13.57
CA ALA A 18 5.86 -0.15 -12.21
C ALA A 18 6.07 1.36 -12.06
N GLN A 19 5.07 2.15 -12.46
CA GLN A 19 5.03 3.59 -12.28
C GLN A 19 5.00 3.79 -10.77
N GLN A 20 6.18 3.94 -10.19
CA GLN A 20 6.34 4.43 -8.84
C GLN A 20 5.74 5.84 -8.86
N GLN A 21 4.50 5.98 -8.39
CA GLN A 21 3.87 7.27 -8.22
C GLN A 21 4.61 7.98 -7.08
N ASP A 22 5.18 9.15 -7.40
CA ASP A 22 5.97 9.95 -6.45
C ASP A 22 5.17 10.15 -5.16
N GLY A 23 5.69 9.64 -4.02
CA GLY A 23 5.08 9.81 -2.70
C GLY A 23 4.44 8.54 -2.11
N CYS A 24 3.91 7.62 -2.91
CA CYS A 24 3.38 6.35 -2.42
C CYS A 24 4.45 5.24 -2.36
N PRO A 25 4.37 4.29 -1.41
CA PRO A 25 5.30 3.17 -1.36
C PRO A 25 5.10 2.23 -2.55
N GLN A 26 6.14 1.50 -2.90
CA GLN A 26 6.04 0.46 -3.91
C GLN A 26 5.13 -0.67 -3.39
N LEU A 27 4.15 -1.06 -4.21
CA LEU A 27 3.29 -2.21 -3.96
C LEU A 27 4.04 -3.54 -4.19
N PRO A 28 3.64 -4.63 -3.53
CA PRO A 28 4.16 -5.95 -3.85
C PRO A 28 3.92 -6.27 -5.35
N PRO A 29 4.91 -6.78 -6.10
CA PRO A 29 4.81 -6.99 -7.55
C PRO A 29 3.63 -7.86 -8.00
N THR A 30 3.17 -8.78 -7.16
CA THR A 30 2.09 -9.73 -7.45
C THR A 30 0.73 -9.32 -6.87
N SER A 31 0.62 -8.11 -6.31
CA SER A 31 -0.59 -7.68 -5.59
C SER A 31 -1.79 -7.39 -6.50
N GLN A 32 -1.58 -7.15 -7.80
CA GLN A 32 -2.62 -6.67 -8.73
C GLN A 32 -3.32 -5.38 -8.26
N LEU A 33 -2.67 -4.63 -7.36
CA LEU A 33 -3.16 -3.36 -6.87
C LEU A 33 -2.57 -2.22 -7.70
N SER A 34 -3.33 -1.14 -7.81
CA SER A 34 -2.87 0.13 -8.36
C SER A 34 -3.05 1.25 -7.34
N TRP A 35 -2.24 2.29 -7.42
CA TRP A 35 -2.38 3.46 -6.57
C TRP A 35 -3.29 4.52 -7.22
N GLU A 36 -4.24 5.03 -6.45
CA GLU A 36 -4.76 6.38 -6.61
C GLU A 36 -4.03 7.29 -5.63
N HIS A 37 -3.30 8.29 -6.14
CA HIS A 37 -2.47 9.20 -5.36
C HIS A 37 -2.95 10.64 -5.47
N LYS A 38 -2.96 11.34 -4.33
CA LYS A 38 -3.19 12.79 -4.22
C LYS A 38 -2.16 13.39 -3.27
N ALA A 39 -1.32 14.27 -3.79
CA ALA A 39 -0.41 15.08 -2.98
C ALA A 39 -1.10 16.37 -2.49
N ASN A 40 -0.79 16.80 -1.27
CA ASN A 40 -1.25 18.08 -0.72
C ASN A 40 -0.24 18.65 0.28
N ALA A 41 0.29 19.85 0.02
CA ALA A 41 1.07 20.67 0.97
C ALA A 41 2.05 19.90 1.88
N GLY A 42 2.87 19.01 1.30
CA GLY A 42 3.84 18.19 2.06
C GLY A 42 3.28 16.91 2.67
N SER A 43 2.13 16.44 2.18
CA SER A 43 1.54 15.15 2.53
C SER A 43 1.07 14.39 1.30
N ASP A 44 1.04 13.06 1.42
CA ASP A 44 0.60 12.15 0.37
C ASP A 44 -0.59 11.33 0.86
N PHE A 45 -1.63 11.26 0.04
CA PHE A 45 -2.77 10.39 0.26
C PHE A 45 -2.79 9.32 -0.82
N CYS A 46 -2.61 8.06 -0.41
CA CYS A 46 -2.43 6.92 -1.29
C CYS A 46 -3.52 5.89 -1.01
N ARG A 47 -4.31 5.53 -2.02
CA ARG A 47 -5.33 4.47 -1.95
C ARG A 47 -4.94 3.33 -2.86
N ALA A 48 -4.72 2.15 -2.30
CA ALA A 48 -4.43 0.95 -3.06
C ALA A 48 -5.74 0.35 -3.52
N LEU A 49 -6.00 0.38 -4.83
CA LEU A 49 -7.23 -0.05 -5.45
C LEU A 49 -7.06 -1.42 -6.08
N ARG A 50 -8.09 -2.27 -5.93
CA ARG A 50 -8.27 -3.50 -6.71
C ARG A 50 -8.72 -3.14 -8.13
N GLU A 51 -8.71 -4.14 -9.01
CA GLU A 51 -9.17 -4.01 -10.41
C GLU A 51 -10.61 -3.51 -10.52
N ASP A 52 -11.48 -3.89 -9.58
CA ASP A 52 -12.88 -3.43 -9.50
C ASP A 52 -13.04 -1.99 -8.96
N GLY A 53 -11.93 -1.30 -8.68
CA GLY A 53 -11.91 0.05 -8.12
C GLY A 53 -12.16 0.13 -6.60
N SER A 54 -12.42 -1.00 -5.94
CA SER A 54 -12.57 -1.04 -4.49
C SER A 54 -11.22 -0.83 -3.79
N GLU A 55 -11.24 -0.12 -2.66
CA GLU A 55 -10.03 0.07 -1.86
C GLU A 55 -9.66 -1.22 -1.11
N ALA A 56 -8.41 -1.66 -1.27
CA ALA A 56 -7.82 -2.72 -0.46
C ALA A 56 -7.32 -2.16 0.87
N PHE A 57 -6.55 -1.08 0.79
CA PHE A 57 -6.06 -0.32 1.93
C PHE A 57 -5.68 1.08 1.49
N GLY A 58 -5.50 1.98 2.44
CA GLY A 58 -5.00 3.31 2.15
C GLY A 58 -4.00 3.78 3.19
N MET A 59 -3.33 4.88 2.87
CA MET A 59 -2.46 5.55 3.81
C MET A 59 -2.40 7.06 3.57
N TYR A 60 -2.16 7.76 4.68
CA TYR A 60 -1.84 9.17 4.71
C TYR A 60 -0.42 9.33 5.25
N ILE A 61 0.45 9.94 4.45
CA ILE A 61 1.86 10.13 4.77
C ILE A 61 2.10 11.62 5.00
N SER A 62 2.55 11.98 6.20
CA SER A 62 2.82 13.38 6.56
C SER A 62 3.71 13.45 7.80
N ASN A 63 4.05 14.65 8.26
CA ASN A 63 4.79 14.86 9.51
C ASN A 63 3.96 14.58 10.78
N LYS A 64 2.62 14.49 10.67
CA LYS A 64 1.71 14.27 11.80
C LYS A 64 0.47 13.49 11.36
N SER A 65 0.16 12.41 12.07
CA SER A 65 -1.11 11.70 11.88
C SER A 65 -2.18 12.20 12.86
N PRO A 66 -3.45 12.35 12.41
CA PRO A 66 -4.58 12.55 13.32
C PRO A 66 -4.96 11.27 14.08
N PHE A 67 -4.49 10.10 13.66
CA PHE A 67 -4.77 8.83 14.34
C PHE A 67 -3.90 8.68 15.59
N VAL A 68 -4.56 8.41 16.71
CA VAL A 68 -3.92 8.21 18.01
C VAL A 68 -4.21 6.78 18.49
N PRO A 69 -3.23 5.87 18.44
CA PRO A 69 -3.44 4.49 18.83
C PRO A 69 -3.82 4.36 20.32
N LYS A 70 -4.87 3.61 20.60
CA LYS A 70 -5.28 3.27 21.97
C LYS A 70 -4.81 1.86 22.32
N ARG A 71 -4.13 1.70 23.45
CA ARG A 71 -3.55 0.40 23.86
C ARG A 71 -4.58 -0.73 23.90
N GLY A 72 -5.81 -0.45 24.34
CA GLY A 72 -6.90 -1.44 24.40
C GLY A 72 -7.36 -1.97 23.03
N ASP A 73 -7.06 -1.24 21.96
CA ASP A 73 -7.45 -1.60 20.60
C ASP A 73 -6.38 -2.39 19.86
N ARG A 74 -5.19 -2.60 20.44
CA ARG A 74 -4.14 -3.41 19.82
C ARG A 74 -4.64 -4.84 19.54
N ARG A 75 -4.42 -5.36 18.33
CA ARG A 75 -4.87 -6.70 17.90
C ARG A 75 -3.77 -7.50 17.24
N GLU A 76 -3.13 -7.00 16.20
CA GLU A 76 -2.11 -7.74 15.45
C GLU A 76 -0.72 -7.08 15.54
N THR A 77 0.29 -7.84 15.15
CA THR A 77 1.66 -7.36 14.93
C THR A 77 2.07 -7.77 13.51
N SER A 78 2.79 -6.90 12.82
CA SER A 78 3.41 -7.24 11.53
C SER A 78 4.74 -6.52 11.37
N ASN A 79 5.44 -6.80 10.26
CA ASN A 79 6.60 -6.01 9.84
C ASN A 79 6.29 -5.36 8.51
N ILE A 80 6.47 -4.05 8.41
CA ILE A 80 6.32 -3.29 7.17
C ILE A 80 7.66 -2.65 6.87
N ASP A 81 8.22 -2.94 5.70
CA ASP A 81 9.53 -2.46 5.28
C ASP A 81 10.65 -2.66 6.32
N GLY A 82 10.64 -3.83 6.96
CA GLY A 82 11.61 -4.20 8.01
C GLY A 82 11.37 -3.57 9.38
N LYS A 83 10.32 -2.77 9.55
CA LYS A 83 9.96 -2.12 10.82
C LYS A 83 8.77 -2.83 11.47
N PRO A 84 8.85 -3.21 12.76
CA PRO A 84 7.73 -3.81 13.46
C PRO A 84 6.64 -2.77 13.71
N VAL A 85 5.38 -3.18 13.55
CA VAL A 85 4.21 -2.36 13.81
C VAL A 85 3.16 -3.11 14.62
N PHE A 86 2.34 -2.36 15.35
CA PHE A 86 1.13 -2.87 15.98
C PHE A 86 -0.09 -2.38 15.21
N TRP A 87 -1.00 -3.28 14.90
CA TRP A 87 -2.30 -2.93 14.35
C TRP A 87 -3.31 -2.73 15.46
N TYR A 88 -4.14 -1.71 15.29
CA TYR A 88 -5.17 -1.33 16.23
C TYR A 88 -6.53 -1.47 15.56
N ARG A 89 -7.49 -2.03 16.27
CA ARG A 89 -8.89 -2.10 15.86
C ARG A 89 -9.43 -0.68 15.67
N GLY A 90 -9.99 -0.43 14.50
CA GLY A 90 -10.87 0.71 14.25
C GLY A 90 -12.32 0.26 14.14
N GLU A 91 -13.21 1.22 13.87
CA GLU A 91 -14.62 0.97 13.58
C GLU A 91 -15.10 1.95 12.51
N LEU A 92 -16.01 1.51 11.65
CA LEU A 92 -16.69 2.37 10.68
C LEU A 92 -18.12 2.60 11.13
N ALA A 93 -18.51 3.88 11.22
CA ALA A 93 -19.87 4.25 11.56
C ALA A 93 -20.87 3.61 10.58
N GLY A 94 -21.87 2.91 11.11
CA GLY A 94 -22.88 2.22 10.32
C GLY A 94 -22.42 0.92 9.64
N LYS A 95 -21.18 0.45 9.90
CA LYS A 95 -20.64 -0.81 9.34
C LYS A 95 -19.91 -1.64 10.41
N PRO A 96 -20.62 -2.13 11.45
CA PRO A 96 -19.99 -2.83 12.58
C PRO A 96 -19.34 -4.17 12.20
N ASP A 97 -19.78 -4.80 11.11
CA ASP A 97 -19.26 -6.10 10.69
C ASP A 97 -17.98 -6.00 9.84
N VAL A 98 -17.64 -4.79 9.37
CA VAL A 98 -16.41 -4.55 8.61
C VAL A 98 -15.20 -4.60 9.56
N GLN A 99 -14.23 -5.41 9.18
CA GLN A 99 -12.95 -5.47 9.87
C GLN A 99 -12.14 -4.23 9.53
N VAL A 100 -11.78 -3.44 10.55
CA VAL A 100 -10.95 -2.25 10.41
C VAL A 100 -9.68 -2.41 11.22
N ARG A 101 -8.54 -2.11 10.59
CA ARG A 101 -7.25 -2.02 11.28
C ARG A 101 -6.51 -0.77 10.86
N GLU A 102 -5.84 -0.15 11.82
CA GLU A 102 -5.05 1.04 11.61
C GLU A 102 -3.68 0.89 12.27
N THR A 103 -2.66 1.51 11.69
CA THR A 103 -1.31 1.54 12.27
C THR A 103 -0.59 2.83 11.90
N LEU A 104 0.48 3.12 12.65
CA LEU A 104 1.44 4.17 12.36
C LEU A 104 2.79 3.52 12.07
N LEU A 105 3.41 3.91 10.97
CA LEU A 105 4.76 3.52 10.58
C LEU A 105 5.66 4.76 10.49
N ASP A 106 6.69 4.83 11.32
CA ASP A 106 7.71 5.87 11.24
C ASP A 106 8.64 5.62 10.03
N LEU A 107 8.70 6.59 9.12
CA LEU A 107 9.49 6.48 7.89
C LEU A 107 10.97 6.86 8.09
N GLY A 108 11.34 7.45 9.23
CA GLY A 108 12.71 7.81 9.59
C GLY A 108 13.19 9.16 9.04
N ASP A 109 12.37 9.87 8.26
CA ASP A 109 12.63 11.21 7.72
C ASP A 109 11.78 12.31 8.39
N GLY A 110 11.23 12.00 9.57
CA GLY A 110 10.29 12.86 10.29
C GLY A 110 8.84 12.74 9.81
N ARG A 111 8.56 11.91 8.79
CA ARG A 111 7.20 11.56 8.38
C ARG A 111 6.75 10.24 9.00
N VAL A 112 5.44 10.12 9.14
CA VAL A 112 4.71 8.92 9.54
C VAL A 112 3.74 8.54 8.43
N ALA A 113 3.65 7.25 8.14
CA ALA A 113 2.56 6.69 7.36
C ALA A 113 1.48 6.18 8.31
N HIS A 114 0.30 6.80 8.29
CA HIS A 114 -0.91 6.24 8.88
C HIS A 114 -1.57 5.35 7.85
N ILE A 115 -1.62 4.05 8.12
CA ILE A 115 -2.12 3.03 7.20
C ILE A 115 -3.42 2.47 7.77
N TRP A 116 -4.46 2.36 6.95
CA TRP A 116 -5.73 1.76 7.32
C TRP A 116 -6.14 0.65 6.36
N LEU A 117 -6.80 -0.36 6.93
CA LEU A 117 -7.31 -1.54 6.24
C LEU A 117 -8.81 -1.64 6.49
N GLN A 118 -9.55 -2.02 5.45
CA GLN A 118 -10.96 -2.40 5.57
C GLN A 118 -11.15 -3.74 4.87
N ALA A 119 -11.77 -4.69 5.55
CA ALA A 119 -12.07 -6.00 4.98
C ALA A 119 -13.45 -6.50 5.42
N PRO A 120 -14.19 -7.19 4.53
CA PRO A 120 -15.53 -7.67 4.86
C PRO A 120 -15.51 -8.88 5.81
N THR A 121 -14.39 -9.60 5.90
CA THR A 121 -14.25 -10.81 6.73
C THR A 121 -12.86 -10.88 7.37
N PRO A 122 -12.68 -11.66 8.45
CA PRO A 122 -11.37 -11.91 9.05
C PRO A 122 -10.35 -12.51 8.07
N ASP A 123 -10.77 -13.41 7.17
CA ASP A 123 -9.88 -13.99 6.17
C ASP A 123 -9.36 -12.94 5.19
N LYS A 124 -10.27 -12.07 4.71
CA LYS A 124 -9.89 -10.94 3.85
C LYS A 124 -9.03 -9.92 4.58
N LEU A 125 -9.21 -9.75 5.90
CA LEU A 125 -8.31 -8.94 6.70
C LEU A 125 -6.89 -9.53 6.69
N GLY A 126 -6.76 -10.85 6.86
CA GLY A 126 -5.48 -11.55 6.80
C GLY A 126 -4.76 -11.38 5.46
N GLU A 127 -5.50 -11.49 4.34
CA GLU A 127 -4.96 -11.25 3.00
C GLU A 127 -4.39 -9.82 2.86
N VAL A 128 -5.16 -8.81 3.25
CA VAL A 128 -4.75 -7.40 3.13
C VAL A 128 -3.59 -7.07 4.08
N LEU A 129 -3.59 -7.62 5.30
CA LEU A 129 -2.43 -7.53 6.22
C LEU A 129 -1.17 -8.09 5.57
N GLY A 130 -1.27 -9.22 4.86
CA GLY A 130 -0.17 -9.80 4.10
C GLY A 130 0.37 -8.85 3.01
N LEU A 131 -0.51 -8.20 2.26
CA LEU A 131 -0.12 -7.24 1.22
C LEU A 131 0.69 -6.06 1.80
N THR A 132 0.29 -5.52 2.95
CA THR A 132 1.02 -4.40 3.57
C THR A 132 2.44 -4.75 4.02
N GLN A 133 2.72 -6.01 4.34
CA GLN A 133 4.06 -6.45 4.74
C GLN A 133 5.06 -6.42 3.59
N GLY A 134 4.59 -6.49 2.34
CA GLY A 134 5.41 -6.39 1.13
C GLY A 134 5.63 -4.95 0.64
N LEU A 135 5.08 -3.94 1.32
CA LEU A 135 5.32 -2.55 0.96
C LEU A 135 6.80 -2.18 1.11
N ARG A 136 7.31 -1.40 0.16
CA ARG A 136 8.63 -0.78 0.23
C ARG A 136 8.46 0.73 0.18
N PHE A 137 8.84 1.41 1.24
CA PHE A 137 8.78 2.86 1.23
C PHE A 137 9.97 3.38 0.43
N PRO A 138 9.80 4.49 -0.32
CA PRO A 138 10.95 5.19 -0.86
C PRO A 138 11.72 5.67 0.35
N SER A 139 12.77 4.94 0.70
CA SER A 139 13.74 5.38 1.69
C SER A 139 14.16 6.80 1.31
N ALA A 140 14.43 7.66 2.30
CA ALA A 140 15.26 8.84 2.11
C ALA A 140 16.69 8.40 1.73
N ARG A 141 16.84 7.63 0.65
CA ARG A 141 18.11 7.25 0.07
C ARG A 141 18.61 8.50 -0.64
N LEU A 142 19.51 9.18 0.07
CA LEU A 142 20.60 9.95 -0.50
C LEU A 142 20.14 11.14 -1.38
N SER A 143 19.66 12.20 -0.73
CA SER A 143 20.18 13.51 -1.15
C SER A 143 21.61 13.58 -0.58
N SER A 144 22.56 12.98 -1.29
CA SER A 144 23.94 13.38 -1.10
C SER A 144 24.02 14.82 -1.61
N LYS A 145 24.36 15.72 -0.70
CA LYS A 145 24.88 17.04 -1.07
C LYS A 145 26.15 16.88 -1.91
#